data_AF-A0A502YUM2-F1
#
_entry.id   AF-A0A502YUM2-F1
#
_cell.length_a   1.000
_cell.length_b   1.000
_cell.length_c   1.000
_cell.angle_alpha   90.00
_cell.angle_beta   90.00
_cell.angle_gamma   90.00
#
_symmetry.space_group_name_H-M   'P 1'
#
loop_
_entity.id
_entity.type
_entity.pdbx_description
1 polymer ?
#
loop_
_entity_poly.entity_id
_entity_poly.type
_entity_poly.pdbx_seq_one_letter_code
_entity_poly.pdbx_strand_id
1 'polypeptide(L)'
;MPKMPARTDAAADWLAVRPTHAMAARFVDWAVDTEGSSRSSALIRIGLAMLFWSRWAGELLLYRDQSPAGLFLAANFFVATMLLFVGYHSRVAAVWAGSVGLAMYYYFGFQLGREPWTHHHAYLLAVAALLIALTPCGRSYSLDRYLAVAHAERMGVPPPAERGNLWGLRLIVAQLSVLYFFAAFDKSSHAFLSGARIEQIFLWFYDGSDYPAGLALPATIVSFGVVGLEYGLAFGLPFRATRRYLVLPGLAFHAIIYLTLPVYTFSATMALLYLAYFDADAVDRVIARLQGIGSAGIAREEIS
;
A
#
# COMPACT_ATOMS: atom_id res chain seq x y z
N MET A 1 -60.46 -39.02 -26.79
CA MET A 1 -59.15 -38.43 -27.18
C MET A 1 -58.49 -37.86 -25.93
N PRO A 2 -57.32 -38.35 -25.52
CA PRO A 2 -56.61 -37.86 -24.33
C PRO A 2 -55.97 -36.50 -24.62
N LYS A 3 -56.19 -35.52 -23.75
CA LYS A 3 -55.57 -34.19 -23.79
C LYS A 3 -54.07 -34.33 -23.48
N MET A 4 -53.21 -34.05 -24.46
CA MET A 4 -51.78 -33.87 -24.21
C MET A 4 -51.57 -32.66 -23.28
N PRO A 5 -50.71 -32.76 -22.25
CA PRO A 5 -50.31 -31.61 -21.45
C PRO A 5 -49.44 -30.66 -22.29
N ALA A 6 -49.74 -29.37 -22.19
CA ALA A 6 -49.05 -28.31 -22.88
C ALA A 6 -47.59 -28.21 -22.39
N ARG A 7 -46.66 -28.21 -23.34
CA ARG A 7 -45.22 -28.11 -23.15
C ARG A 7 -44.84 -26.62 -23.13
N THR A 8 -45.13 -25.89 -22.06
CA THR A 8 -44.84 -24.43 -22.01
C THR A 8 -44.17 -23.89 -20.75
N ASP A 9 -43.84 -24.72 -19.75
CA ASP A 9 -43.34 -24.15 -18.48
C ASP A 9 -41.83 -24.29 -18.26
N ALA A 10 -41.08 -24.93 -19.15
CA ALA A 10 -39.63 -25.14 -18.97
C ALA A 10 -38.75 -24.00 -19.51
N ALA A 11 -39.31 -23.05 -20.27
CA ALA A 11 -38.52 -21.99 -20.93
C ALA A 11 -38.49 -20.66 -20.16
N ALA A 12 -39.35 -20.48 -19.14
CA ALA A 12 -39.43 -19.23 -18.39
C ALA A 12 -38.38 -19.11 -17.27
N ASP A 13 -37.85 -20.23 -16.76
CA ASP A 13 -36.87 -20.22 -15.67
C ASP A 13 -35.42 -19.94 -16.11
N TRP A 14 -35.10 -20.11 -17.39
CA TRP A 14 -33.73 -19.92 -17.90
C TRP A 14 -33.35 -18.47 -18.19
N LEU A 15 -34.32 -17.53 -18.20
CA LEU A 15 -34.10 -16.13 -18.60
C LEU A 15 -34.06 -15.13 -17.44
N ALA A 16 -34.25 -15.57 -16.19
CA ALA A 16 -34.50 -14.65 -15.08
C ALA A 16 -33.34 -14.44 -14.09
N VAL A 17 -32.21 -15.16 -14.19
CA VAL A 17 -31.00 -14.82 -13.41
C VAL A 17 -30.12 -13.92 -14.25
N ARG A 18 -30.37 -12.60 -14.17
CA ARG A 18 -29.60 -11.59 -14.90
C ARG A 18 -28.11 -11.70 -14.53
N PRO A 19 -27.19 -11.83 -15.51
CA PRO A 19 -25.75 -11.96 -15.26
C PRO A 19 -25.16 -10.83 -14.41
N THR A 20 -25.82 -9.67 -14.37
CA THR A 20 -25.48 -8.52 -13.52
C THR A 20 -25.58 -8.84 -12.02
N HIS A 21 -26.57 -9.63 -11.58
CA HIS A 21 -26.70 -10.02 -10.17
C HIS A 21 -25.59 -10.99 -9.75
N ALA A 22 -25.22 -11.93 -10.63
CA ALA A 22 -24.14 -12.87 -10.35
C ALA A 22 -22.78 -12.17 -10.29
N MET A 23 -22.51 -11.19 -11.16
CA MET A 23 -21.30 -10.38 -11.10
C MET A 23 -21.24 -9.49 -9.86
N ALA A 24 -22.36 -8.86 -9.50
CA ALA A 24 -22.46 -8.05 -8.29
C ALA A 24 -22.25 -8.89 -7.03
N ALA A 25 -22.89 -10.07 -6.93
CA ALA A 25 -22.70 -10.99 -5.83
C ALA A 25 -21.22 -11.44 -5.72
N ARG A 26 -20.61 -11.87 -6.82
CA ARG A 26 -19.18 -12.24 -6.83
C ARG A 26 -18.26 -11.08 -6.43
N PHE A 27 -18.60 -9.85 -6.83
CA PHE A 27 -17.86 -8.67 -6.42
C PHE A 27 -18.04 -8.38 -4.92
N VAL A 28 -19.25 -8.51 -4.39
CA VAL A 28 -19.54 -8.36 -2.95
C VAL A 28 -18.83 -9.44 -2.14
N ASP A 29 -18.94 -10.71 -2.51
CA ASP A 29 -18.25 -11.82 -1.85
C ASP A 29 -16.73 -11.59 -1.86
N TRP A 30 -16.21 -11.16 -3.00
CA TRP A 30 -14.80 -10.80 -3.12
C TRP A 30 -14.46 -9.61 -2.22
N ALA A 31 -15.20 -8.51 -2.27
CA ALA A 31 -14.88 -7.27 -1.56
C ALA A 31 -15.09 -7.36 -0.03
N VAL A 32 -16.24 -7.88 0.39
CA VAL A 32 -16.77 -7.83 1.76
C VAL A 32 -16.48 -9.11 2.54
N ASP A 33 -16.62 -10.27 1.90
CA ASP A 33 -16.60 -11.55 2.64
C ASP A 33 -15.23 -12.23 2.66
N THR A 34 -14.27 -11.72 1.89
CA THR A 34 -12.91 -12.27 1.94
C THR A 34 -12.14 -11.74 3.15
N GLU A 35 -11.85 -12.65 4.09
CA GLU A 35 -11.00 -12.41 5.25
C GLU A 35 -9.62 -13.06 5.12
N GLY A 36 -8.62 -12.45 5.76
CA GLY A 36 -7.26 -12.97 5.85
C GLY A 36 -6.58 -12.53 7.14
N SER A 37 -5.35 -12.98 7.37
CA SER A 37 -4.55 -12.49 8.50
C SER A 37 -4.38 -10.96 8.43
N SER A 38 -4.44 -10.29 9.58
CA SER A 38 -4.23 -8.84 9.69
C SER A 38 -2.76 -8.45 9.80
N ARG A 39 -1.83 -9.42 9.95
CA ARG A 39 -0.39 -9.17 10.15
C ARG A 39 0.24 -8.30 9.06
N SER A 40 -0.08 -8.52 7.78
CA SER A 40 0.42 -7.65 6.70
C SER A 40 -0.02 -6.20 6.87
N SER A 41 -1.29 -5.99 7.25
CA SER A 41 -1.84 -4.65 7.50
C SER A 41 -1.17 -3.99 8.71
N ALA A 42 -0.87 -4.75 9.75
CA ALA A 42 -0.14 -4.26 10.92
C ALA A 42 1.30 -3.85 10.58
N LEU A 43 2.01 -4.64 9.76
CA LEU A 43 3.36 -4.28 9.30
C LEU A 43 3.36 -3.03 8.43
N ILE A 44 2.38 -2.89 7.52
CA ILE A 44 2.20 -1.66 6.73
C ILE A 44 1.94 -0.48 7.67
N ARG A 45 1.05 -0.60 8.65
CA ARG A 45 0.76 0.46 9.63
C ARG A 45 2.03 0.94 10.34
N ILE A 46 2.82 0.02 10.90
CA ILE A 46 4.06 0.32 11.60
C ILE A 46 5.05 1.01 10.65
N GLY A 47 5.25 0.45 9.46
CA GLY A 47 6.14 1.03 8.45
C GLY A 47 5.71 2.43 8.00
N LEU A 48 4.41 2.68 7.85
CA LEU A 48 3.89 4.00 7.49
C LEU A 48 4.23 5.03 8.56
N ALA A 49 4.01 4.72 9.84
CA ALA A 49 4.38 5.63 10.93
C ALA A 49 5.89 5.94 10.95
N MET A 50 6.74 4.94 10.73
CA MET A 50 8.19 5.14 10.59
C MET A 50 8.54 6.02 9.38
N LEU A 51 7.82 5.88 8.26
CA LEU A 51 8.02 6.72 7.08
C LEU A 51 7.55 8.16 7.29
N PHE A 52 6.47 8.39 8.04
CA PHE A 52 6.10 9.75 8.48
C PHE A 52 7.24 10.39 9.26
N TRP A 53 7.81 9.67 10.24
CA TRP A 53 8.93 10.19 11.02
C TRP A 53 10.17 10.43 10.18
N SER A 54 10.55 9.48 9.33
CA SER A 54 11.68 9.61 8.42
C SER A 54 11.51 10.81 7.48
N ARG A 55 10.29 11.11 7.04
CA ARG A 55 10.04 12.25 6.16
C ARG A 55 10.05 13.58 6.89
N TRP A 56 9.34 13.69 8.03
CA TRP A 56 8.95 14.99 8.57
C TRP A 56 9.33 15.23 10.02
N ALA A 57 9.73 14.22 10.80
CA ALA A 57 9.99 14.44 12.23
C ALA A 57 11.06 15.51 12.47
N GLY A 58 12.12 15.56 11.65
CA GLY A 58 13.18 16.56 11.77
C GLY A 58 12.73 17.99 11.47
N GLU A 59 11.79 18.15 10.54
CA GLU A 59 11.22 19.45 10.16
C GLU A 59 10.15 19.94 11.15
N LEU A 60 9.49 19.01 11.83
CA LEU A 60 8.40 19.27 12.78
C LEU A 60 8.85 19.21 14.26
N LEU A 61 10.15 19.16 14.55
CA LEU A 61 10.63 19.25 15.93
C LEU A 61 10.07 20.52 16.58
N LEU A 62 9.56 20.40 17.81
CA LEU A 62 8.83 21.49 18.49
C LEU A 62 9.61 22.81 18.52
N TYR A 63 10.95 22.76 18.59
CA TYR A 63 11.79 23.96 18.61
C TYR A 63 11.98 24.64 17.25
N ARG A 64 11.65 23.99 16.12
CA ARG A 64 11.86 24.53 14.76
C ARG A 64 10.91 25.66 14.40
N ASP A 65 9.66 25.59 14.87
CA ASP A 65 8.61 26.56 14.60
C ASP A 65 7.79 26.79 15.88
N GLN A 66 8.10 27.87 16.60
CA GLN A 66 7.47 28.25 17.87
C GLN A 66 6.13 29.00 17.68
N SER A 67 5.68 29.19 16.43
CA SER A 67 4.37 29.78 16.20
C SER A 67 3.25 28.87 16.73
N PRO A 68 2.09 29.39 17.14
CA PRO A 68 0.97 28.56 17.60
C PRO A 68 0.54 27.50 16.57
N ALA A 69 0.56 27.86 15.28
CA ALA A 69 0.22 26.94 14.20
C ALA A 69 1.28 25.85 14.01
N GLY A 70 2.57 26.21 14.07
CA GLY A 70 3.68 25.27 13.99
C GLY A 70 3.69 24.26 15.13
N LEU A 71 3.54 24.74 16.36
CA LEU A 71 3.43 23.90 17.56
C LEU A 71 2.20 22.98 17.51
N PHE A 72 1.05 23.49 17.07
CA PHE A 72 -0.16 22.70 16.91
C PHE A 72 0.04 21.58 15.87
N LEU A 73 0.61 21.90 14.70
CA LEU A 73 0.90 20.91 13.66
C LEU A 73 1.87 19.84 14.16
N ALA A 74 2.98 20.26 14.78
CA ALA A 74 4.00 19.35 15.32
C ALA A 74 3.43 18.41 16.38
N ALA A 75 2.66 18.93 17.34
CA ALA A 75 2.02 18.12 18.37
C ALA A 75 1.04 17.10 17.75
N ASN A 76 0.18 17.54 16.82
CA ASN A 76 -0.74 16.65 16.12
C ASN A 76 0.01 15.57 15.34
N PHE A 77 1.08 15.94 14.63
CA PHE A 77 1.91 14.99 13.89
C PHE A 77 2.49 13.91 14.80
N PHE A 78 3.18 14.29 15.88
CA PHE A 78 3.83 13.32 16.76
C PHE A 78 2.82 12.45 17.50
N VAL A 79 1.71 13.01 17.98
CA VAL A 79 0.65 12.24 18.64
C VAL A 79 0.01 11.26 17.65
N ALA A 80 -0.48 11.73 16.50
CA ALA A 80 -1.15 10.89 15.52
C ALA A 80 -0.26 9.75 15.03
N THR A 81 1.00 10.04 14.70
CA THR A 81 1.96 9.04 14.19
C THR A 81 2.45 8.09 15.28
N MET A 82 2.57 8.53 16.54
CA MET A 82 2.88 7.64 17.66
C MET A 82 1.72 6.67 17.94
N LEU A 83 0.48 7.16 17.98
CA LEU A 83 -0.71 6.33 18.11
C LEU A 83 -0.82 5.33 16.95
N LEU A 84 -0.50 5.79 15.73
CA LEU A 84 -0.43 4.93 14.55
C LEU A 84 0.64 3.86 14.69
N PHE A 85 1.83 4.20 15.21
CA PHE A 85 2.96 3.27 15.38
C PHE A 85 2.68 2.19 16.42
N VAL A 86 2.17 2.57 17.60
CA VAL A 86 1.84 1.59 18.67
C VAL A 86 0.54 0.84 18.39
N GLY A 87 -0.32 1.37 17.52
CA GLY A 87 -1.62 0.79 17.19
C GLY A 87 -2.63 0.94 18.32
N TYR A 88 -2.80 2.17 18.81
CA TYR A 88 -3.87 2.52 19.75
C TYR A 88 -4.96 3.30 19.01
N HIS A 89 -6.20 2.82 19.09
CA HIS A 89 -7.28 3.24 18.20
C HIS A 89 -6.84 3.25 16.73
N SER A 90 -6.21 2.17 16.29
CA SER A 90 -5.38 2.08 15.08
C SER A 90 -6.02 2.69 13.83
N ARG A 91 -7.32 2.48 13.60
CA ARG A 91 -8.05 3.05 12.45
C ARG A 91 -8.24 4.57 12.58
N VAL A 92 -8.56 5.06 13.77
CA VAL A 92 -8.70 6.50 14.04
C VAL A 92 -7.35 7.17 13.94
N ALA A 93 -6.30 6.58 14.52
CA ALA A 93 -4.93 7.08 14.41
C ALA A 93 -4.46 7.14 12.94
N ALA A 94 -4.83 6.16 12.12
CA ALA A 94 -4.55 6.15 10.69
C ALA A 94 -5.25 7.28 9.93
N VAL A 95 -6.54 7.51 10.21
CA VAL A 95 -7.27 8.67 9.67
C VAL A 95 -6.64 9.99 10.12
N TRP A 96 -6.28 10.10 11.39
CA TRP A 96 -5.67 11.32 11.94
C TRP A 96 -4.31 11.59 11.30
N ALA A 97 -3.41 10.61 11.25
CA ALA A 97 -2.09 10.76 10.63
C ALA A 97 -2.19 11.10 9.13
N GLY A 98 -3.09 10.42 8.40
CA GLY A 98 -3.36 10.73 7.00
C GLY A 98 -3.91 12.15 6.81
N SER A 99 -4.83 12.59 7.68
CA SER A 99 -5.40 13.94 7.64
C SER A 99 -4.35 15.03 7.94
N VAL A 100 -3.45 14.79 8.91
CA VAL A 100 -2.31 15.66 9.17
C VAL A 100 -1.41 15.73 7.95
N GLY A 101 -1.08 14.60 7.31
CA GLY A 101 -0.30 14.56 6.08
C GLY A 101 -0.95 15.34 4.92
N LEU A 102 -2.27 15.24 4.76
CA LEU A 102 -3.01 16.02 3.76
C LEU A 102 -3.04 17.51 4.09
N ALA A 103 -3.18 17.89 5.37
CA ALA A 103 -3.09 19.28 5.79
C ALA A 103 -1.69 19.86 5.52
N MET A 104 -0.64 19.07 5.76
CA MET A 104 0.74 19.43 5.41
C MET A 104 0.88 19.64 3.90
N TYR A 105 0.32 18.74 3.08
CA TYR A 105 0.39 18.82 1.62
C TYR A 105 -0.37 20.03 1.06
N TYR A 106 -1.66 20.15 1.34
CA TYR A 106 -2.53 21.16 0.73
C TYR A 106 -2.44 22.53 1.41
N TYR A 107 -2.52 22.59 2.73
CA TYR A 107 -2.55 23.87 3.43
C TYR A 107 -1.12 24.42 3.62
N PHE A 108 -0.26 23.68 4.31
CA PHE A 108 1.08 24.21 4.56
C PHE A 108 1.96 24.21 3.30
N GLY A 109 1.85 23.18 2.45
CA GLY A 109 2.59 23.06 1.20
C GLY A 109 2.14 24.08 0.16
N PHE A 110 0.94 23.91 -0.39
CA PHE A 110 0.45 24.79 -1.47
C PHE A 110 0.00 26.17 -0.97
N GLN A 111 -0.85 26.24 0.06
CA GLN A 111 -1.43 27.53 0.46
C GLN A 111 -0.42 28.45 1.15
N LEU A 112 0.49 27.91 1.97
CA LEU A 112 1.52 28.67 2.68
C LEU A 112 2.91 28.63 2.01
N GLY A 113 3.03 27.98 0.86
CA GLY A 113 4.25 27.98 0.04
C GLY A 113 5.42 27.16 0.59
N ARG A 114 5.18 26.14 1.44
CA ARG A 114 6.23 25.19 1.85
C ARG A 114 6.46 24.15 0.75
N GLU A 115 7.13 24.58 -0.32
CA GLU A 115 7.37 23.78 -1.54
C GLU A 115 7.86 22.34 -1.29
N PRO A 116 8.78 22.05 -0.34
CA PRO A 116 9.23 20.68 -0.07
C PRO A 116 8.11 19.70 0.34
N TRP A 117 6.95 20.21 0.77
CA TRP A 117 5.80 19.41 1.18
C TRP A 117 4.82 19.13 0.05
N THR A 118 4.98 19.76 -1.12
CA THR A 118 4.06 19.63 -2.27
C THR A 118 4.40 18.50 -3.23
N HIS A 119 5.49 17.78 -3.00
CA HIS A 119 5.90 16.66 -3.85
C HIS A 119 4.92 15.48 -3.75
N HIS A 120 4.65 14.80 -4.86
CA HIS A 120 3.66 13.72 -4.94
C HIS A 120 3.88 12.55 -3.95
N HIS A 121 5.11 12.34 -3.49
CA HIS A 121 5.42 11.30 -2.49
C HIS A 121 4.84 11.61 -1.11
N ALA A 122 4.71 12.89 -0.74
CA ALA A 122 4.04 13.33 0.48
C ALA A 122 2.55 12.97 0.46
N TYR A 123 1.90 13.24 -0.69
CA TYR A 123 0.51 12.90 -0.92
C TYR A 123 0.26 11.38 -0.83
N LEU A 124 1.11 10.57 -1.49
CA LEU A 124 0.99 9.11 -1.43
C LEU A 124 1.08 8.57 0.01
N LEU A 125 2.04 9.07 0.80
CA LEU A 125 2.22 8.63 2.19
C LEU A 125 0.99 8.97 3.05
N ALA A 126 0.41 10.16 2.86
CA ALA A 126 -0.84 10.56 3.53
C ALA A 126 -2.03 9.69 3.12
N VAL A 127 -2.21 9.45 1.81
CA VAL A 127 -3.29 8.60 1.28
C VAL A 127 -3.13 7.14 1.74
N ALA A 128 -1.91 6.61 1.78
CA ALA A 128 -1.65 5.27 2.27
C ALA A 128 -2.07 5.10 3.74
N ALA A 129 -1.88 6.12 4.57
CA ALA A 129 -2.37 6.14 5.94
C ALA A 129 -3.90 6.21 6.03
N LEU A 130 -4.58 6.91 5.11
CA LEU A 130 -6.03 6.86 5.05
C LEU A 130 -6.54 5.47 4.62
N LEU A 131 -5.90 4.86 3.63
CA LEU A 131 -6.25 3.52 3.15
C LEU A 131 -6.00 2.44 4.21
N ILE A 132 -4.94 2.55 5.02
CA ILE A 132 -4.68 1.56 6.07
C ILE A 132 -5.76 1.58 7.15
N ALA A 133 -6.50 2.68 7.33
CA ALA A 133 -7.66 2.73 8.23
C ALA A 133 -8.80 1.79 7.80
N LEU A 134 -8.87 1.47 6.50
CA LEU A 134 -9.85 0.55 5.93
C LEU A 134 -9.44 -0.93 6.05
N THR A 135 -8.32 -1.22 6.71
CA THR A 135 -7.83 -2.58 6.95
C THR A 135 -8.06 -3.01 8.40
N PRO A 136 -7.87 -4.28 8.75
CA PRO A 136 -7.82 -4.73 10.15
C PRO A 136 -6.47 -4.42 10.84
N CYS A 137 -5.80 -3.30 10.52
CA CYS A 137 -4.45 -2.97 11.01
C CYS A 137 -4.26 -2.88 12.54
N GLY A 138 -5.35 -2.87 13.30
CA GLY A 138 -5.35 -2.94 14.77
C GLY A 138 -5.58 -4.34 15.34
N ARG A 139 -5.76 -5.38 14.52
CA ARG A 139 -5.98 -6.77 15.01
C ARG A 139 -4.69 -7.57 15.20
N SER A 140 -3.54 -7.05 14.77
CA SER A 140 -2.20 -7.62 14.98
C SER A 140 -1.18 -6.54 15.34
N TYR A 141 -0.17 -6.92 16.13
CA TYR A 141 0.99 -6.10 16.53
C TYR A 141 0.63 -4.68 17.02
N SER A 142 -0.49 -4.55 17.73
CA SER A 142 -1.07 -3.28 18.16
C SER A 142 -1.40 -3.32 19.65
N LEU A 143 -1.41 -2.15 20.28
CA LEU A 143 -1.92 -2.00 21.64
C LEU A 143 -3.41 -2.38 21.71
N ASP A 144 -4.20 -2.06 20.67
CA ASP A 144 -5.60 -2.48 20.56
C ASP A 144 -5.77 -4.00 20.71
N ARG A 145 -4.93 -4.78 20.02
CA ARG A 145 -4.96 -6.24 20.08
C ARG A 145 -4.56 -6.74 21.47
N TYR A 146 -3.48 -6.20 22.01
CA TYR A 146 -3.00 -6.56 23.34
C TYR A 146 -4.08 -6.34 24.40
N LEU A 147 -4.71 -5.16 24.42
CA LEU A 147 -5.77 -4.83 25.36
C LEU A 147 -7.00 -5.73 25.18
N ALA A 148 -7.39 -6.02 23.94
CA ALA A 148 -8.53 -6.90 23.65
C ALA A 148 -8.30 -8.35 24.12
N VAL A 149 -7.09 -8.88 23.92
CA VAL A 149 -6.71 -10.23 24.40
C VAL A 149 -6.65 -10.25 25.93
N ALA A 150 -5.96 -9.30 26.56
CA ALA A 150 -5.85 -9.22 28.02
C ALA A 150 -7.22 -9.01 28.70
N HIS A 151 -8.17 -8.36 28.02
CA HIS A 151 -9.55 -8.28 28.51
C HIS A 151 -10.28 -9.63 28.41
N ALA A 152 -10.17 -10.32 27.27
CA ALA A 152 -10.78 -11.64 27.07
C ALA A 152 -10.27 -12.68 28.08
N GLU A 153 -8.96 -12.70 28.33
CA GLU A 153 -8.33 -13.57 29.33
C GLU A 153 -8.87 -13.31 30.74
N ARG A 154 -8.99 -12.04 31.14
CA ARG A 154 -9.57 -11.67 32.45
C ARG A 154 -11.04 -12.06 32.59
N MET A 155 -11.78 -12.07 31.48
CA MET A 155 -13.18 -12.47 31.45
C MET A 155 -13.38 -13.98 31.25
N GLY A 156 -12.31 -14.75 31.05
CA GLY A 156 -12.38 -16.19 30.78
C GLY A 156 -13.06 -16.54 29.45
N VAL A 157 -13.09 -15.61 28.49
CA VAL A 157 -13.69 -15.81 27.15
C VAL A 157 -12.61 -15.98 26.09
N PRO A 158 -12.91 -16.66 24.96
CA PRO A 158 -11.95 -16.77 23.87
C PRO A 158 -11.49 -15.40 23.35
N PRO A 159 -10.20 -15.22 23.01
CA PRO A 159 -9.71 -13.96 22.47
C PRO A 159 -10.38 -13.67 21.12
N PRO A 160 -10.63 -12.39 20.78
CA PRO A 160 -11.18 -12.03 19.47
C PRO A 160 -10.34 -12.56 18.32
N ALA A 161 -10.93 -12.74 17.15
CA ALA A 161 -10.18 -13.18 15.96
C ALA A 161 -9.11 -12.15 15.54
N GLU A 162 -7.94 -12.64 15.15
CA GLU A 162 -6.85 -11.84 14.56
C GLU A 162 -7.14 -11.44 13.10
N ARG A 163 -7.95 -12.24 12.42
CA ARG A 163 -8.24 -12.11 10.99
C ARG A 163 -9.22 -10.97 10.74
N GLY A 164 -9.30 -10.51 9.49
CA GLY A 164 -10.35 -9.58 9.07
C GLY A 164 -10.41 -9.35 7.57
N ASN A 165 -11.38 -8.54 7.17
CA ASN A 165 -11.65 -8.21 5.78
C ASN A 165 -10.42 -7.60 5.04
N LEU A 166 -10.19 -8.05 3.80
CA LEU A 166 -9.03 -7.67 2.97
C LEU A 166 -9.29 -6.53 1.97
N TRP A 167 -10.47 -5.91 1.98
CA TRP A 167 -10.86 -4.80 1.10
C TRP A 167 -9.85 -3.65 1.10
N GLY A 168 -9.47 -3.17 2.28
CA GLY A 168 -8.52 -2.06 2.39
C GLY A 168 -7.16 -2.36 1.75
N LEU A 169 -6.66 -3.60 1.86
CA LEU A 169 -5.41 -3.99 1.18
C LEU A 169 -5.57 -4.00 -0.34
N ARG A 170 -6.74 -4.37 -0.86
CA ARG A 170 -7.03 -4.32 -2.29
C ARG A 170 -7.15 -2.89 -2.80
N LEU A 171 -7.68 -1.96 -1.99
CA LEU A 171 -7.67 -0.54 -2.32
C LEU A 171 -6.24 0.02 -2.39
N ILE A 172 -5.35 -0.42 -1.50
CA ILE A 172 -3.92 -0.09 -1.59
C ILE A 172 -3.33 -0.64 -2.90
N VAL A 173 -3.62 -1.90 -3.26
CA VAL A 173 -3.19 -2.49 -4.54
C VAL A 173 -3.70 -1.68 -5.74
N ALA A 174 -4.98 -1.30 -5.73
CA ALA A 174 -5.57 -0.48 -6.80
C ALA A 174 -4.91 0.90 -6.88
N GLN A 175 -4.69 1.56 -5.75
CA GLN A 175 -3.99 2.85 -5.67
C GLN A 175 -2.58 2.77 -6.26
N LEU A 176 -1.82 1.71 -5.94
CA LEU A 176 -0.50 1.49 -6.51
C LEU A 176 -0.53 1.23 -8.02
N SER A 177 -1.50 0.43 -8.50
CA SER A 177 -1.67 0.19 -9.93
C SER A 177 -2.00 1.47 -10.70
N VAL A 178 -2.89 2.31 -10.16
CA VAL A 178 -3.23 3.61 -10.74
C VAL A 178 -2.00 4.52 -10.77
N LEU A 179 -1.23 4.56 -9.68
CA LEU A 179 -0.02 5.34 -9.60
C LEU A 179 1.00 4.91 -10.66
N TYR A 180 1.30 3.61 -10.77
CA TYR A 180 2.21 3.10 -11.77
C TYR A 180 1.74 3.38 -13.20
N PHE A 181 0.44 3.23 -13.46
CA PHE A 181 -0.13 3.51 -14.77
C PHE A 181 0.09 4.97 -15.18
N PHE A 182 -0.31 5.92 -14.33
CA PHE A 182 -0.16 7.33 -14.65
C PHE A 182 1.30 7.79 -14.66
N ALA A 183 2.15 7.18 -13.82
CA ALA A 183 3.60 7.41 -13.86
C ALA A 183 4.23 6.95 -15.20
N ALA A 184 3.82 5.80 -15.72
CA ALA A 184 4.28 5.28 -17.01
C ALA A 184 3.71 6.11 -18.18
N PHE A 185 2.44 6.51 -18.07
CA PHE A 185 1.75 7.31 -19.06
C PHE A 185 2.40 8.68 -19.25
N ASP A 186 2.70 9.39 -18.16
CA ASP A 186 3.42 10.66 -18.19
C ASP A 186 4.80 10.53 -18.88
N LYS A 187 5.50 9.42 -18.60
CA LYS A 187 6.80 9.09 -19.19
C LYS A 187 6.74 8.49 -20.60
N SER A 188 5.55 8.29 -21.17
CA SER A 188 5.39 7.78 -22.54
C SER A 188 5.57 8.87 -23.60
N SER A 189 5.84 10.12 -23.20
CA SER A 189 6.14 11.22 -24.12
C SER A 189 7.52 11.08 -24.78
N HIS A 190 7.68 11.63 -25.98
CA HIS A 190 8.97 11.65 -26.69
C HIS A 190 10.08 12.30 -25.86
N ALA A 191 9.75 13.33 -25.08
CA ALA A 191 10.70 14.02 -24.21
C ALA A 191 11.36 13.10 -23.16
N PHE A 192 10.65 12.05 -22.72
CA PHE A 192 11.20 11.05 -21.82
C PHE A 192 11.81 9.87 -22.60
N LEU A 193 11.07 9.30 -23.56
CA LEU A 193 11.50 8.10 -24.30
C LEU A 193 12.77 8.29 -25.14
N SER A 194 13.08 9.52 -25.57
CA SER A 194 14.33 9.84 -26.25
C SER A 194 15.59 9.73 -25.38
N GLY A 195 15.46 9.47 -24.08
CA GLY A 195 16.60 9.46 -23.14
C GLY A 195 16.95 10.83 -22.57
N ALA A 196 16.51 11.92 -23.21
CA ALA A 196 16.88 13.29 -22.84
C ALA A 196 16.60 13.61 -21.36
N ARG A 197 15.48 13.14 -20.78
CA ARG A 197 15.20 13.37 -19.36
C ARG A 197 16.15 12.59 -18.44
N ILE A 198 16.51 11.37 -18.80
CA ILE A 198 17.46 10.56 -18.04
C ILE A 198 18.86 11.18 -18.10
N GLU A 199 19.29 11.66 -19.28
CA GLU A 199 20.53 12.41 -19.44
C GLU A 199 20.54 13.65 -18.55
N GLN A 200 19.49 14.46 -18.57
CA GLN A 200 19.37 15.66 -17.73
C GLN A 200 19.48 15.33 -16.23
N ILE A 201 18.82 14.27 -15.77
CA ILE A 201 18.91 13.81 -14.38
C ILE A 201 20.35 13.40 -14.05
N PHE A 202 21.01 12.66 -14.94
CA PHE A 202 22.39 12.22 -14.74
C PHE A 202 23.35 13.41 -14.63
N LEU A 203 23.28 14.35 -15.58
CA LEU A 203 24.10 15.56 -15.58
C LEU A 203 23.84 16.39 -14.31
N TRP A 204 22.57 16.58 -13.94
CA TRP A 204 22.21 17.40 -12.78
C TRP A 204 22.78 16.86 -11.46
N PHE A 205 22.78 15.53 -11.27
CA PHE A 205 23.20 14.94 -9.99
C PHE A 205 24.65 14.45 -9.95
N TYR A 206 25.29 14.17 -11.09
CA TYR A 206 26.57 13.45 -11.11
C TYR A 206 27.70 14.12 -11.89
N ASP A 207 27.43 14.67 -13.08
CA ASP A 207 28.49 15.11 -14.01
C ASP A 207 28.55 16.64 -14.21
N GLY A 208 27.50 17.36 -13.81
CA GLY A 208 27.40 18.79 -13.98
C GLY A 208 27.24 19.20 -15.45
N SER A 209 28.18 20.00 -15.96
CA SER A 209 28.14 20.54 -17.32
C SER A 209 28.84 19.66 -18.36
N ASP A 210 29.64 18.70 -17.93
CA ASP A 210 30.41 17.86 -18.84
C ASP A 210 29.50 16.76 -19.40
N TYR A 211 29.31 16.75 -20.72
CA TYR A 211 28.43 15.79 -21.37
C TYR A 211 29.22 14.54 -21.79
N PRO A 212 29.02 13.38 -21.15
CA PRO A 212 29.83 12.20 -21.44
C PRO A 212 29.44 11.60 -22.79
N ALA A 213 30.47 11.34 -23.61
CA ALA A 213 30.28 10.74 -24.93
C ALA A 213 29.60 9.37 -24.80
N GLY A 214 28.51 9.16 -25.55
CA GLY A 214 27.81 7.88 -25.60
C GLY A 214 26.69 7.67 -24.57
N LEU A 215 26.33 8.69 -23.77
CA LEU A 215 25.25 8.58 -22.77
C LEU A 215 23.85 8.38 -23.38
N ALA A 216 23.62 8.91 -24.59
CA ALA A 216 22.30 8.97 -25.19
C ALA A 216 21.64 7.61 -25.44
N LEU A 217 22.41 6.64 -25.95
CA LEU A 217 21.88 5.29 -26.22
C LEU A 217 21.51 4.55 -24.91
N PRO A 218 22.40 4.45 -23.89
CA PRO A 218 22.03 3.95 -22.57
C PRO A 218 20.82 4.66 -21.96
N ALA A 219 20.77 6.00 -22.02
CA ALA A 219 19.67 6.78 -21.47
C ALA A 219 18.33 6.47 -22.16
N THR A 220 18.35 6.28 -23.48
CA THR A 220 17.18 5.84 -24.26
C THR A 220 16.73 4.45 -23.82
N ILE A 221 17.65 3.48 -23.73
CA ILE A 221 17.35 2.10 -23.29
C ILE A 221 16.74 2.10 -21.89
N VAL A 222 17.33 2.86 -20.95
CA VAL A 222 16.81 3.02 -19.60
C VAL A 222 15.41 3.64 -19.62
N SER A 223 15.17 4.65 -20.46
CA SER A 223 13.86 5.31 -20.55
C SER A 223 12.75 4.33 -20.98
N PHE A 224 12.99 3.55 -22.03
CA PHE A 224 12.07 2.49 -22.45
C PHE A 224 11.91 1.41 -21.37
N GLY A 225 13.01 1.03 -20.71
CA GLY A 225 13.00 0.07 -19.61
C GLY A 225 12.14 0.52 -18.43
N VAL A 226 12.26 1.79 -18.02
CA VAL A 226 11.45 2.39 -16.95
C VAL A 226 9.97 2.38 -17.31
N VAL A 227 9.61 2.87 -18.51
CA VAL A 227 8.20 2.92 -18.94
C VAL A 227 7.61 1.51 -19.07
N GLY A 228 8.35 0.58 -19.69
CA GLY A 228 7.93 -0.80 -19.84
C GLY A 228 7.75 -1.51 -18.49
N LEU A 229 8.67 -1.27 -17.54
CA LEU A 229 8.55 -1.79 -16.19
C LEU A 229 7.36 -1.18 -15.46
N GLU A 230 7.17 0.13 -15.48
CA GLU A 230 6.05 0.78 -14.77
C GLU A 230 4.68 0.31 -15.30
N TYR A 231 4.49 0.18 -16.63
CA TYR A 231 3.28 -0.45 -17.17
C TYR A 231 3.17 -1.92 -16.75
N GLY A 232 4.29 -2.66 -16.77
CA GLY A 232 4.35 -4.04 -16.28
C GLY A 232 3.91 -4.16 -14.82
N LEU A 233 4.33 -3.23 -13.96
CA LEU A 233 3.92 -3.17 -12.56
C LEU A 233 2.45 -2.78 -12.42
N ALA A 234 1.98 -1.78 -13.16
CA ALA A 234 0.60 -1.30 -13.11
C ALA A 234 -0.42 -2.42 -13.38
N PHE A 235 -0.19 -3.18 -14.47
CA PHE A 235 -1.11 -4.22 -14.91
C PHE A 235 -0.74 -5.60 -14.40
N GLY A 236 0.54 -5.95 -14.30
CA GLY A 236 0.97 -7.30 -13.97
C GLY A 236 1.08 -7.59 -12.47
N LEU A 237 1.41 -6.62 -11.63
CA LEU A 237 1.65 -6.87 -10.20
C LEU A 237 0.39 -7.33 -9.41
N PRO A 238 -0.83 -6.82 -9.73
CA PRO A 238 -2.07 -7.30 -9.10
C PRO A 238 -2.30 -8.82 -9.26
N PHE A 239 -1.92 -9.39 -10.41
CA PHE A 239 -2.19 -10.80 -10.72
C PHE A 239 -1.11 -11.74 -10.16
N ARG A 240 -1.54 -12.80 -9.45
CA ARG A 240 -0.63 -13.74 -8.76
C ARG A 240 0.38 -14.41 -9.71
N ALA A 241 -0.02 -14.73 -10.94
CA ALA A 241 0.81 -15.43 -11.92
C ALA A 241 2.03 -14.61 -12.37
N THR A 242 1.82 -13.32 -12.60
CA THR A 242 2.83 -12.37 -13.09
C THR A 242 3.63 -11.74 -11.95
N ARG A 243 3.04 -11.61 -10.75
CA ARG A 243 3.65 -10.98 -9.57
C ARG A 243 5.06 -11.49 -9.26
N ARG A 244 5.31 -12.80 -9.33
CA ARG A 244 6.63 -13.38 -9.02
C ARG A 244 7.75 -12.85 -9.91
N TYR A 245 7.42 -12.44 -11.14
CA TYR A 245 8.38 -11.90 -12.10
C TYR A 245 8.57 -10.39 -11.95
N LEU A 246 7.64 -9.70 -11.29
CA LEU A 246 7.59 -8.24 -11.24
C LEU A 246 7.96 -7.66 -9.87
N VAL A 247 7.81 -8.44 -8.79
CA VAL A 247 8.20 -7.99 -7.44
C VAL A 247 9.68 -7.66 -7.38
N LEU A 248 10.56 -8.56 -7.83
CA LEU A 248 12.01 -8.33 -7.75
C LEU A 248 12.47 -7.17 -8.63
N PRO A 249 12.10 -7.08 -9.93
CA PRO A 249 12.41 -5.90 -10.73
C PRO A 249 11.83 -4.60 -10.17
N GLY A 250 10.60 -4.63 -9.66
CA GLY A 250 9.99 -3.44 -9.04
C GLY A 250 10.72 -2.99 -7.77
N LEU A 251 11.10 -3.91 -6.88
CA LEU A 251 11.89 -3.59 -5.70
C LEU A 251 13.29 -3.09 -6.07
N ALA A 252 13.94 -3.71 -7.05
CA ALA A 252 15.23 -3.28 -7.55
C ALA A 252 15.15 -1.87 -8.16
N PHE A 253 14.10 -1.57 -8.94
CA PHE A 253 13.84 -0.24 -9.48
C PHE A 253 13.69 0.82 -8.37
N HIS A 254 12.89 0.54 -7.34
CA HIS A 254 12.75 1.44 -6.19
C HIS A 254 14.05 1.60 -5.41
N ALA A 255 14.84 0.53 -5.25
CA ALA A 255 16.14 0.59 -4.59
C ALA A 255 17.15 1.44 -5.39
N ILE A 256 17.17 1.29 -6.71
CA ILE A 256 18.00 2.12 -7.59
C ILE A 256 17.60 3.59 -7.42
N ILE A 257 16.32 3.93 -7.56
CA ILE A 257 15.82 5.31 -7.36
C ILE A 257 16.18 5.83 -5.97
N TYR A 258 16.05 5.01 -4.92
CA TYR A 258 16.37 5.40 -3.55
C TYR A 258 17.84 5.79 -3.38
N LEU A 259 18.74 5.07 -4.05
CA LEU A 259 20.18 5.28 -3.97
C LEU A 259 20.67 6.39 -4.91
N THR A 260 20.01 6.57 -6.05
CA THR A 260 20.49 7.50 -7.08
C THR A 260 19.77 8.84 -7.11
N LEU A 261 18.52 8.90 -6.65
CA LEU A 261 17.72 10.11 -6.68
C LEU A 261 17.32 10.52 -5.25
N PRO A 262 17.22 11.83 -4.95
CA PRO A 262 16.85 12.33 -3.62
C PRO A 262 15.34 12.20 -3.33
N VAL A 263 14.76 11.03 -3.62
CA VAL A 263 13.32 10.72 -3.48
C VAL A 263 13.10 9.59 -2.48
N TYR A 264 13.81 9.66 -1.35
CA TYR A 264 14.00 8.55 -0.41
C TYR A 264 12.68 7.93 0.08
N THR A 265 11.74 8.75 0.55
CA THR A 265 10.53 8.23 1.21
C THR A 265 9.57 7.62 0.20
N PHE A 266 9.59 8.04 -1.07
CA PHE A 266 8.74 7.47 -2.11
C PHE A 266 9.04 5.98 -2.33
N SER A 267 10.29 5.66 -2.64
CA SER A 267 10.71 4.28 -2.91
C SER A 267 10.46 3.37 -1.71
N ALA A 268 10.71 3.88 -0.49
CA ALA A 268 10.45 3.13 0.73
C ALA A 268 8.94 2.91 0.99
N THR A 269 8.08 3.91 0.71
CA THR A 269 6.62 3.74 0.74
C THR A 269 6.18 2.69 -0.27
N MET A 270 6.65 2.75 -1.52
CA MET A 270 6.28 1.78 -2.54
C MET A 270 6.69 0.36 -2.16
N ALA A 271 7.93 0.17 -1.70
CA ALA A 271 8.43 -1.13 -1.23
C ALA A 271 7.64 -1.66 -0.02
N LEU A 272 7.27 -0.80 0.94
CA LEU A 272 6.43 -1.19 2.07
C LEU A 272 5.05 -1.65 1.62
N LEU A 273 4.40 -0.88 0.74
CA LEU A 273 3.05 -1.18 0.27
C LEU A 273 3.01 -2.42 -0.63
N TYR A 274 4.15 -2.95 -1.09
CA TYR A 274 4.19 -4.26 -1.76
C TYR A 274 3.69 -5.40 -0.89
N LEU A 275 3.73 -5.26 0.44
CA LEU A 275 3.10 -6.21 1.36
C LEU A 275 1.61 -6.43 1.06
N ALA A 276 0.91 -5.43 0.51
CA ALA A 276 -0.50 -5.55 0.13
C ALA A 276 -0.74 -6.43 -1.10
N TYR A 277 0.28 -6.63 -1.96
CA TYR A 277 0.14 -7.58 -3.07
C TYR A 277 0.15 -9.01 -2.57
N PHE A 278 0.94 -9.35 -1.55
CA PHE A 278 1.07 -10.72 -1.09
C PHE A 278 -0.23 -11.24 -0.44
N ASP A 279 -0.44 -12.55 -0.58
CA ASP A 279 -1.52 -13.25 0.11
C ASP A 279 -1.30 -13.13 1.61
N ALA A 280 -2.28 -12.57 2.34
CA ALA A 280 -2.14 -12.25 3.75
C ALA A 280 -1.80 -13.48 4.60
N ASP A 281 -2.37 -14.64 4.25
CA ASP A 281 -2.10 -15.89 4.96
C ASP A 281 -0.74 -16.48 4.59
N ALA A 282 -0.23 -16.24 3.37
CA ALA A 282 1.14 -16.58 3.04
C ALA A 282 2.16 -15.77 3.86
N VAL A 283 1.90 -14.47 4.07
CA VAL A 283 2.73 -13.64 4.94
C VAL A 283 2.67 -14.15 6.39
N ASP A 284 1.48 -14.48 6.88
CA ASP A 284 1.29 -15.08 8.21
C ASP A 284 2.10 -16.37 8.39
N ARG A 285 2.03 -17.31 7.44
CA ARG A 285 2.81 -18.56 7.48
C ARG A 285 4.32 -18.32 7.54
N VAL A 286 4.83 -17.35 6.78
CA VAL A 286 6.26 -16.99 6.81
C VAL A 286 6.63 -16.44 8.19
N ILE A 287 5.83 -15.53 8.74
CA ILE A 287 6.04 -14.97 10.08
C ILE A 287 6.01 -16.08 11.15
N ALA A 288 5.01 -16.96 11.11
CA ALA A 288 4.88 -18.07 12.07
C ALA A 288 6.08 -19.01 12.01
N ARG A 289 6.61 -19.29 10.81
CA ARG A 289 7.84 -20.06 10.62
C ARG A 289 9.05 -19.36 11.24
N LEU A 290 9.20 -18.05 11.02
CA LEU A 290 10.30 -17.25 11.59
C LEU A 290 10.23 -17.18 13.12
N GLN A 291 9.02 -17.22 13.69
CA GLN A 291 8.79 -17.25 15.14
C GLN A 291 8.92 -18.66 15.75
N GLY A 292 9.21 -19.69 14.95
CA GLY A 292 9.32 -21.07 15.42
C GLY A 292 7.98 -21.73 15.77
N ILE A 293 6.86 -21.15 15.33
CA ILE A 293 5.50 -21.63 15.64
C ILE A 293 5.05 -22.72 14.63
N GLY A 294 5.74 -22.88 13.49
CA GLY A 294 5.37 -23.80 12.42
C GLY A 294 6.31 -25.00 12.24
N SER A 295 5.98 -26.14 12.85
CA SER A 295 6.26 -27.53 12.39
C SER A 295 5.80 -28.63 13.37
N ALA A 296 5.29 -28.31 14.56
CA ALA A 296 4.98 -29.34 15.58
C ALA A 296 3.57 -29.98 15.47
N GLY A 297 2.72 -29.57 14.53
CA GLY A 297 1.28 -29.89 14.57
C GLY A 297 0.77 -31.00 13.64
N ILE A 298 1.52 -31.44 12.63
CA ILE A 298 1.00 -32.41 11.64
C ILE A 298 1.41 -33.86 11.97
N ALA A 299 2.39 -34.07 12.86
CA ALA A 299 2.92 -35.41 13.16
C ALA A 299 2.18 -36.19 14.26
N ARG A 300 1.05 -35.70 14.79
CA ARG A 300 0.34 -36.35 15.92
C ARG A 300 -1.08 -36.85 15.63
N GLU A 301 -1.63 -36.65 14.44
CA GLU A 301 -2.97 -37.15 14.09
C GLU A 301 -2.96 -38.42 13.20
N GLU A 302 -1.80 -38.93 12.76
CA GLU A 302 -1.71 -40.19 12.00
C GLU A 302 -1.28 -41.41 12.83
N ILE A 303 -1.18 -41.30 14.16
CA ILE A 303 -0.95 -42.45 15.05
C ILE A 303 -1.92 -42.36 16.24
N SER A 304 -3.20 -42.62 15.97
CA SER A 304 -4.20 -43.04 16.94
C SER A 304 -5.33 -43.79 16.26
#